data_AF-A0A0U5CFX5-F1
#
_entry.id   AF-A0A0U5CFX5-F1
#
_cell.length_a   1.000
_cell.length_b   1.000
_cell.length_c   1.000
_cell.angle_alpha   90.00
_cell.angle_beta   90.00
_cell.angle_gamma   90.00
#
_symmetry.space_group_name_H-M   'P 1'
#
loop_
_entity.id
_entity.type
_entity.pdbx_description
1 polymer ?
#
loop_
_entity_poly.entity_id
_entity_poly.type
_entity_poly.pdbx_seq_one_letter_code
_entity_poly.pdbx_strand_id
1 'polypeptide(L)'
;MLSRPRSRPAKRSRYNEFALQADLIEKDGFPVDNPCERCALGNFPCVMDSKSTNCAACTRRGRKCEKRFHGARDVEKVIRDDEKYAAELEAAEAELERVMAKIKRLRKMKKFNKERMGDIISHNGALLDRLDEEDPLTAEDLRELERLADEHDAAVAQLAATSDNPSLTQMIGSPSSPFWQNVDFSTFEVLDRFPCVFRV
;
A
#
# COMPACT_ATOMS: atom_id res chain seq x y z
N MET A 1 -19.02 48.67 44.74
CA MET A 1 -19.33 48.17 43.37
C MET A 1 -20.34 47.04 43.52
N LEU A 2 -21.63 47.30 43.27
CA LEU A 2 -22.69 46.29 43.41
C LEU A 2 -22.88 45.58 42.06
N SER A 3 -22.42 44.34 41.97
CA SER A 3 -22.58 43.48 40.80
C SER A 3 -24.04 43.07 40.63
N ARG A 4 -24.70 43.55 39.57
CA ARG A 4 -26.05 43.09 39.18
C ARG A 4 -26.04 41.58 38.93
N PRO A 5 -26.97 40.80 39.49
CA PRO A 5 -27.09 39.39 39.16
C PRO A 5 -27.52 39.24 37.69
N ARG A 6 -26.77 38.45 36.91
CA ARG A 6 -27.15 38.06 35.55
C ARG A 6 -28.40 37.20 35.65
N SER A 7 -29.57 37.77 35.36
CA SER A 7 -30.81 37.03 35.22
C SER A 7 -30.62 35.94 34.16
N ARG A 8 -30.77 34.67 34.54
CA ARG A 8 -30.85 33.56 33.56
C ARG A 8 -32.01 33.88 32.60
N PRO A 9 -31.81 33.87 31.29
CA PRO A 9 -32.90 34.10 30.36
C PRO A 9 -33.98 33.05 30.66
N ALA A 10 -35.21 33.53 30.91
CA ALA A 10 -36.37 32.66 31.07
C ALA A 10 -36.37 31.67 29.89
N LYS A 11 -36.58 30.37 30.17
CA LYS A 11 -36.79 29.38 29.12
C LYS A 11 -37.98 29.85 28.27
N ARG A 12 -37.73 30.60 27.19
CA ARG A 12 -38.71 30.77 26.13
C ARG A 12 -39.11 29.35 25.77
N SER A 13 -40.41 29.06 25.76
CA SER A 13 -40.84 27.71 25.39
C SER A 13 -40.22 27.45 24.01
N ARG A 14 -39.56 26.31 23.82
CA ARG A 14 -38.97 25.92 22.50
C ARG A 14 -39.94 26.15 21.35
N TYR A 15 -41.24 26.04 21.64
CA TYR A 15 -42.34 26.34 20.74
C TYR A 15 -42.33 27.79 20.21
N ASN A 16 -42.08 28.79 21.07
CA ASN A 16 -42.01 30.19 20.66
C ASN A 16 -40.81 30.46 19.75
N GLU A 17 -39.67 29.79 19.97
CA GLU A 17 -38.50 29.90 19.10
C GLU A 17 -38.78 29.32 17.70
N PHE A 18 -39.41 28.15 17.65
CA PHE A 18 -39.82 27.53 16.38
C PHE A 18 -40.87 28.33 15.62
N ALA A 19 -41.83 28.94 16.33
CA ALA A 19 -42.82 29.83 15.73
C ALA A 19 -42.16 31.08 15.14
N LEU A 20 -41.28 31.74 15.89
CA LEU A 20 -40.54 32.91 15.40
C LEU A 20 -39.65 32.57 14.20
N GLN A 21 -38.96 31.43 14.24
CA GLN A 21 -38.14 30.98 13.12
C GLN A 21 -38.99 30.67 11.89
N ALA A 22 -40.16 30.04 12.06
CA ALA A 22 -41.08 29.78 10.96
C ALA A 22 -41.61 31.09 10.34
N ASP A 23 -41.97 32.09 11.17
CA ASP A 23 -42.42 33.40 10.69
C ASP A 23 -41.30 34.14 9.92
N LEU A 24 -40.05 33.98 10.34
CA LEU A 24 -38.90 34.54 9.61
C LEU A 24 -38.72 33.84 8.25
N ILE A 25 -38.85 32.51 8.20
CA ILE A 25 -38.77 31.75 6.95
C ILE A 25 -39.95 32.09 6.02
N GLU A 26 -41.15 32.32 6.54
CA GLU A 26 -42.30 32.74 5.73
C GLU A 26 -42.13 34.13 5.11
N LYS A 27 -41.40 35.03 5.79
CA LYS A 27 -41.14 36.39 5.30
C LYS A 27 -40.01 36.46 4.28
N ASP A 28 -38.90 35.81 4.59
CA ASP A 28 -37.66 35.90 3.78
C ASP A 28 -37.53 34.75 2.78
N GLY A 29 -38.36 33.71 2.91
CA GLY A 29 -38.28 32.49 2.12
C GLY A 29 -39.07 32.54 0.81
N PHE A 30 -38.85 31.52 0.01
CA PHE A 30 -39.51 31.32 -1.28
C PHE A 30 -40.37 30.05 -1.26
N PRO A 31 -41.49 30.03 -2.01
CA PRO A 31 -42.28 28.82 -2.18
C PRO A 31 -41.49 27.80 -3.01
N VAL A 32 -41.48 26.55 -2.55
CA VAL A 32 -40.83 25.44 -3.26
C VAL A 32 -41.86 24.73 -4.14
N ASP A 33 -41.60 24.63 -5.44
CA ASP A 33 -42.50 23.97 -6.42
C ASP A 33 -42.84 22.53 -6.02
N ASN A 34 -41.86 21.82 -5.48
CA ASN A 34 -41.99 20.45 -5.02
C ASN A 34 -41.98 20.39 -3.48
N PRO A 35 -43.15 20.45 -2.81
CA PRO A 35 -43.23 20.40 -1.35
C PRO A 35 -42.60 19.12 -0.78
N CYS A 36 -42.25 19.14 0.51
CA CYS A 36 -41.90 17.90 1.21
C CYS A 36 -43.16 17.04 1.40
N GLU A 37 -43.01 15.72 1.55
CA GLU A 37 -44.13 14.77 1.61
C GLU A 37 -45.16 15.18 2.66
N ARG A 38 -44.71 15.70 3.79
CA ARG A 38 -45.59 16.16 4.88
C ARG A 38 -46.37 17.43 4.56
N CYS A 39 -45.75 18.37 3.84
CA CYS A 39 -46.47 19.56 3.39
C CYS A 39 -47.44 19.21 2.25
N ALA A 40 -47.07 18.25 1.39
CA ALA A 40 -47.93 17.71 0.35
C ALA A 40 -49.16 17.00 0.92
N LEU A 41 -48.97 16.06 1.87
CA LEU A 41 -50.06 15.34 2.54
C LEU A 41 -50.97 16.26 3.35
N GLY A 42 -50.41 17.33 3.90
CA GLY A 42 -51.13 18.26 4.74
C GLY A 42 -51.70 19.49 4.02
N ASN A 43 -51.49 19.63 2.72
CA ASN A 43 -51.83 20.84 1.94
C ASN A 43 -51.33 22.15 2.58
N PHE A 44 -50.12 22.13 3.14
CA PHE A 44 -49.50 23.33 3.72
C PHE A 44 -48.55 23.97 2.70
N PRO A 45 -48.50 25.32 2.61
CA PRO A 45 -47.54 26.00 1.75
C PRO A 45 -46.12 25.70 2.24
N CYS A 46 -45.32 25.08 1.36
CA CYS A 46 -43.94 24.73 1.66
C CYS A 46 -43.03 25.91 1.31
N VAL A 47 -42.87 26.84 2.26
CA VAL A 47 -41.94 27.97 2.13
C VAL A 47 -40.62 27.64 2.83
N MET A 48 -39.50 27.87 2.16
CA MET A 48 -38.16 27.60 2.68
C MET A 48 -37.24 28.80 2.50
N ASP A 49 -36.27 28.96 3.40
CA ASP A 49 -35.19 29.94 3.27
C ASP A 49 -33.87 29.23 2.95
N SER A 50 -33.03 29.89 2.15
CA SER A 50 -31.67 29.52 1.77
C SER A 50 -30.75 29.13 2.94
N LYS A 51 -30.97 29.69 4.13
CA LYS A 51 -30.16 29.44 5.33
C LYS A 51 -30.71 28.30 6.19
N SER A 52 -32.00 28.00 6.03
CA SER A 52 -32.71 27.02 6.84
C SER A 52 -32.75 25.66 6.13
N THR A 53 -32.46 24.58 6.85
CA THR A 53 -32.58 23.22 6.28
C THR A 53 -34.02 22.71 6.25
N ASN A 54 -34.95 23.42 6.89
CA ASN A 54 -36.34 23.03 7.08
C ASN A 54 -37.29 24.11 6.57
N CYS A 55 -38.42 23.70 5.97
CA CYS A 55 -39.48 24.63 5.62
C CYS A 55 -40.16 25.23 6.85
N ALA A 56 -40.82 26.38 6.67
CA ALA A 56 -41.56 27.06 7.72
C ALA A 56 -42.58 26.15 8.43
N ALA A 57 -43.35 25.38 7.67
CA ALA A 57 -44.36 24.47 8.22
C ALA A 57 -43.76 23.35 9.10
N CYS A 58 -42.62 22.77 8.69
CA CYS A 58 -41.91 21.76 9.49
C CYS A 58 -41.21 22.38 10.70
N THR A 59 -40.63 23.57 10.53
CA THR A 59 -39.98 24.34 11.61
C THR A 59 -40.99 24.69 12.70
N ARG A 60 -42.18 25.20 12.33
CA ARG A 60 -43.26 25.54 13.27
C ARG A 60 -43.71 24.34 14.11
N ARG A 61 -43.59 23.12 13.57
CA ARG A 61 -43.92 21.85 14.24
C ARG A 61 -42.75 21.21 14.98
N GLY A 62 -41.54 21.81 14.92
CA GLY A 62 -40.34 21.26 15.52
C GLY A 62 -39.95 19.89 14.95
N ARG A 63 -40.17 19.67 13.64
CA ARG A 63 -39.82 18.43 12.93
C ARG A 63 -38.83 18.72 11.82
N LYS A 64 -38.00 17.73 11.49
CA LYS A 64 -37.04 17.81 10.39
C LYS A 64 -37.78 17.70 9.06
N CYS A 65 -37.42 18.54 8.10
CA CYS A 65 -37.90 18.39 6.73
C CYS A 65 -37.18 17.21 6.06
N GLU A 66 -37.92 16.44 5.29
CA GLU A 66 -37.39 15.26 4.58
C GLU A 66 -36.59 15.67 3.34
N LYS A 67 -37.11 16.63 2.58
CA LYS A 67 -36.31 17.37 1.59
C LYS A 67 -35.43 18.38 2.32
N ARG A 68 -34.16 18.00 2.53
CA ARG A 68 -33.11 18.95 2.90
C ARG A 68 -32.66 19.66 1.63
N PHE A 69 -32.87 20.97 1.59
CA PHE A 69 -32.31 21.78 0.52
C PHE A 69 -30.84 22.04 0.83
N HIS A 70 -29.97 21.83 -0.15
CA HIS A 70 -28.58 22.23 -0.06
C HIS A 70 -28.48 23.70 -0.45
N GLY A 71 -27.99 24.53 0.48
CA GLY A 71 -27.81 25.95 0.21
C GLY A 71 -26.66 26.19 -0.77
N ALA A 72 -26.56 27.41 -1.30
CA ALA A 72 -25.44 27.80 -2.18
C ALA A 72 -24.07 27.54 -1.54
N ARG A 73 -23.96 27.68 -0.21
CA ARG A 73 -22.75 27.38 0.55
C ARG A 73 -22.36 25.89 0.53
N ASP A 74 -23.34 24.99 0.54
CA ASP A 74 -23.08 23.55 0.49
C ASP A 74 -22.56 23.17 -0.90
N VAL A 75 -23.15 23.75 -1.95
CA VAL A 75 -22.70 23.57 -3.34
C VAL A 75 -21.28 24.12 -3.53
N GLU A 76 -21.00 25.33 -3.05
CA GLU A 76 -19.66 25.93 -3.11
C GLU A 76 -18.62 25.12 -2.33
N LYS A 77 -19.02 24.47 -1.23
CA LYS A 77 -18.14 23.56 -0.51
C LYS A 77 -17.80 22.34 -1.37
N VAL A 78 -18.79 21.72 -2.00
CA VAL A 78 -18.57 20.56 -2.88
C VAL A 78 -17.65 20.93 -4.03
N ILE A 79 -17.84 22.09 -4.66
CA ILE A 79 -16.97 22.57 -5.74
C ILE A 79 -15.51 22.69 -5.26
N ARG A 80 -15.29 23.33 -4.10
CA ARG A 80 -13.93 23.47 -3.54
C ARG A 80 -13.30 22.13 -3.17
N ASP A 81 -14.09 21.22 -2.62
CA ASP A 81 -13.62 19.88 -2.27
C ASP A 81 -13.26 19.10 -3.56
N ASP A 82 -14.05 19.24 -4.63
CA ASP A 82 -13.80 18.63 -5.94
C ASP A 82 -12.53 19.17 -6.61
N GLU A 83 -12.34 20.49 -6.63
CA GLU A 83 -11.11 21.13 -7.12
C GLU A 83 -9.87 20.65 -6.36
N LYS A 84 -9.99 20.51 -5.03
CA LYS A 84 -8.91 19.96 -4.21
C LYS A 84 -8.61 18.51 -4.58
N TYR A 85 -9.62 17.67 -4.72
CA TYR A 85 -9.42 16.27 -5.10
C TYR A 85 -8.86 16.12 -6.52
N ALA A 86 -9.25 16.98 -7.45
CA ALA A 86 -8.68 17.01 -8.80
C ALA A 86 -7.19 17.34 -8.77
N ALA A 87 -6.77 18.33 -7.97
CA ALA A 87 -5.35 18.66 -7.82
C ALA A 87 -4.54 17.53 -7.13
N GLU A 88 -5.11 16.88 -6.11
CA GLU A 88 -4.48 15.73 -5.46
C GLU A 88 -4.36 14.53 -6.42
N LEU A 89 -5.36 14.31 -7.28
CA LEU A 89 -5.36 13.27 -8.29
C LEU A 89 -4.27 13.50 -9.34
N GLU A 90 -4.18 14.72 -9.89
CA GLU A 90 -3.17 15.09 -10.88
C GLU A 90 -1.75 14.91 -10.32
N ALA A 91 -1.53 15.30 -9.06
CA ALA A 91 -0.25 15.10 -8.38
C ALA A 91 0.10 13.61 -8.20
N ALA A 92 -0.89 12.77 -7.85
CA ALA A 92 -0.70 11.34 -7.69
C ALA A 92 -0.41 10.65 -9.04
N GLU A 93 -1.08 11.06 -10.12
CA GLU A 93 -0.84 10.55 -11.47
C GLU A 93 0.57 10.91 -11.95
N ALA A 94 1.02 12.15 -11.73
CA ALA A 94 2.38 12.57 -12.07
C ALA A 94 3.45 11.74 -11.32
N GLU A 95 3.21 11.39 -10.05
CA GLU A 95 4.14 10.54 -9.31
C GLU A 95 4.11 9.09 -9.81
N LEU A 96 2.94 8.56 -10.16
CA LEU A 96 2.81 7.25 -10.78
C LEU A 96 3.63 7.16 -12.08
N GLU A 97 3.57 8.18 -12.93
CA GLU A 97 4.37 8.24 -14.15
C GLU A 97 5.88 8.20 -13.87
N ARG A 98 6.35 8.95 -12.87
CA ARG A 98 7.77 8.94 -12.46
C ARG A 98 8.21 7.56 -11.99
N VAL A 99 7.41 6.91 -11.14
CA VAL A 99 7.68 5.56 -10.63
C VAL A 99 7.70 4.55 -11.78
N MET A 100 6.75 4.64 -12.71
CA MET A 100 6.70 3.77 -13.89
C MET A 100 7.92 3.95 -14.80
N ALA A 101 8.38 5.19 -15.01
CA ALA A 101 9.61 5.46 -15.75
C ALA A 101 10.84 4.84 -15.06
N LYS A 102 10.91 4.93 -13.73
CA LYS A 102 11.97 4.27 -12.93
C LYS A 102 11.93 2.76 -13.07
N ILE A 103 10.74 2.14 -12.98
CA ILE A 103 10.56 0.69 -13.16
C ILE A 103 11.05 0.26 -14.55
N LYS A 104 10.68 1.01 -15.61
CA LYS A 104 11.12 0.72 -16.97
C LYS A 104 12.64 0.78 -17.10
N ARG A 105 13.29 1.78 -16.51
CA ARG A 105 14.75 1.88 -16.47
C ARG A 105 15.40 0.70 -15.76
N LEU A 106 14.90 0.34 -14.57
CA LEU A 106 15.41 -0.78 -13.79
C LEU A 106 15.25 -2.12 -14.52
N ARG A 107 14.12 -2.33 -15.20
CA ARG A 107 13.92 -3.52 -16.06
C ARG A 107 14.96 -3.61 -17.17
N LYS A 108 15.27 -2.49 -17.84
CA LYS A 108 16.30 -2.44 -18.88
C LYS A 108 17.69 -2.75 -18.31
N MET A 109 18.03 -2.16 -17.16
CA MET A 109 19.31 -2.44 -16.48
C MET A 109 19.42 -3.90 -16.03
N LYS A 110 18.34 -4.47 -15.48
CA LYS A 110 18.30 -5.89 -15.10
C LYS A 110 18.54 -6.81 -16.31
N LYS A 111 17.90 -6.51 -17.45
CA LYS A 111 18.10 -7.28 -18.69
C LYS A 111 19.55 -7.18 -19.18
N PHE A 112 20.10 -5.96 -19.24
CA PHE A 112 21.49 -5.74 -19.64
C PHE A 112 22.49 -6.48 -18.75
N ASN A 113 22.30 -6.47 -17.43
CA ASN A 113 23.16 -7.20 -16.52
C ASN A 113 23.07 -8.72 -16.70
N LYS A 114 21.89 -9.25 -17.03
CA LYS A 114 21.73 -10.68 -17.34
C LYS A 114 22.48 -11.07 -18.62
N GLU A 115 22.37 -10.24 -19.66
CA GLU A 115 23.09 -10.45 -20.92
C GLU A 115 24.61 -10.41 -20.68
N ARG A 116 25.10 -9.38 -19.99
CA ARG A 116 26.51 -9.25 -19.62
C ARG A 116 27.01 -10.41 -18.76
N MET A 117 26.17 -10.92 -17.85
CA MET A 117 26.52 -12.10 -17.06
C MET A 117 26.73 -13.33 -17.95
N GLY A 118 25.85 -13.55 -18.93
CA GLY A 118 26.00 -14.61 -19.91
C GLY A 118 27.29 -14.49 -20.71
N ASP A 119 27.63 -13.27 -21.16
CA ASP A 119 28.87 -13.01 -21.91
C ASP A 119 30.11 -13.31 -21.06
N ILE A 120 30.12 -12.92 -19.78
CA ILE A 120 31.23 -13.19 -18.86
C ILE A 120 31.40 -14.70 -18.64
N ILE A 121 30.31 -15.42 -18.38
CA ILE A 121 30.35 -16.87 -18.17
C ILE A 121 30.84 -17.58 -19.43
N SER A 122 30.32 -17.19 -20.60
CA SER A 122 30.74 -17.78 -21.87
C SER A 122 32.21 -17.51 -22.18
N HIS A 123 32.68 -16.28 -21.96
CA HIS A 123 34.08 -15.92 -22.18
C HIS A 123 35.00 -16.69 -21.23
N ASN A 124 34.66 -16.75 -19.94
CA ASN A 124 35.47 -17.46 -18.96
C ASN A 124 35.49 -18.97 -19.22
N GLY A 125 34.37 -19.57 -19.60
CA GLY A 125 34.33 -20.97 -20.02
C GLY A 125 35.27 -21.24 -21.19
N ALA A 126 35.18 -20.44 -22.25
CA ALA A 126 36.06 -20.58 -23.41
C ALA A 126 37.54 -20.30 -23.09
N LEU A 127 37.84 -19.50 -22.06
CA LEU A 127 39.21 -19.28 -21.60
C LEU A 127 39.74 -20.48 -20.83
N LEU A 128 38.92 -21.07 -19.94
CA LEU A 128 39.27 -22.29 -19.21
C LEU A 128 39.52 -23.45 -20.18
N ASP A 129 38.64 -23.64 -21.16
CA ASP A 129 38.79 -24.67 -22.19
C ASP A 129 40.14 -24.55 -22.93
N ARG A 130 40.57 -23.32 -23.25
CA ARG A 130 41.88 -23.08 -23.88
C ARG A 130 43.05 -23.37 -22.96
N LEU A 131 42.94 -23.02 -21.69
CA LEU A 131 44.01 -23.30 -20.72
C LEU A 131 44.17 -24.81 -20.53
N ASP A 132 43.06 -25.56 -20.51
CA ASP A 132 43.08 -27.02 -20.46
C ASP A 132 43.69 -27.64 -21.73
N GLU A 133 43.52 -27.01 -22.90
CA GLU A 133 44.18 -27.41 -24.16
C GLU A 133 45.69 -27.08 -24.17
N GLU A 134 46.11 -25.96 -23.56
CA GLU A 134 47.51 -25.51 -23.52
C GLU A 134 48.36 -26.27 -22.50
N ASP A 135 47.78 -26.66 -21.37
CA ASP A 135 48.44 -27.46 -20.32
C ASP A 135 47.54 -28.60 -19.86
N PRO A 136 47.43 -29.68 -20.65
CA PRO A 136 46.58 -30.81 -20.29
C PRO A 136 47.17 -31.50 -19.06
N LEU A 137 46.38 -31.62 -18.00
CA LEU A 137 46.77 -32.36 -16.79
C LEU A 137 47.31 -33.73 -17.16
N THR A 138 48.52 -34.03 -16.72
CA THR A 138 49.10 -35.34 -16.97
C THR A 138 48.45 -36.37 -16.05
N ALA A 139 48.56 -37.65 -16.42
CA ALA A 139 48.08 -38.74 -15.57
C ALA A 139 48.76 -38.77 -14.18
N GLU A 140 49.94 -38.15 -14.04
CA GLU A 140 50.61 -38.02 -12.75
C GLU A 140 50.01 -36.90 -11.90
N ASP A 141 49.70 -35.75 -12.51
CA ASP A 141 49.05 -34.64 -11.82
C ASP A 141 47.65 -35.03 -11.32
N LEU A 142 46.91 -35.82 -12.10
CA LEU A 142 45.61 -36.38 -11.69
C LEU A 142 45.74 -37.33 -10.49
N ARG A 143 46.78 -38.17 -10.46
CA ARG A 143 47.02 -39.08 -9.34
C ARG A 143 47.42 -38.34 -8.06
N GLU A 144 48.22 -37.28 -8.19
CA GLU A 144 48.58 -36.44 -7.05
C GLU A 144 47.37 -35.64 -6.54
N LEU A 145 46.51 -35.14 -7.43
CA LEU A 145 45.25 -34.48 -7.05
C LEU A 145 44.30 -35.43 -6.31
N GLU A 146 44.17 -36.68 -6.76
CA GLU A 146 43.36 -37.71 -6.11
C GLU A 146 43.90 -38.02 -4.70
N ARG A 147 45.23 -38.15 -4.56
CA ARG A 147 45.88 -38.34 -3.25
C ARG A 147 45.63 -37.17 -2.29
N LEU A 148 45.73 -35.94 -2.79
CA LEU A 148 45.47 -34.73 -2.00
C LEU A 148 43.99 -34.62 -1.59
N ALA A 149 43.06 -35.04 -2.45
CA ALA A 149 41.63 -35.08 -2.13
C ALA A 149 41.34 -36.10 -1.02
N ASP A 150 41.90 -37.30 -1.11
CA ASP A 150 41.78 -38.34 -0.08
C ASP A 150 42.40 -37.87 1.26
N GLU A 151 43.55 -37.20 1.22
CA GLU A 151 44.19 -36.61 2.40
C GLU A 151 43.36 -35.50 3.03
N HIS A 152 42.75 -34.64 2.20
CA HIS A 152 41.86 -33.58 2.66
C HIS A 152 40.60 -34.17 3.31
N ASP A 153 39.96 -35.16 2.67
CA ASP A 153 38.75 -35.80 3.21
C ASP A 153 39.05 -36.57 4.50
N ALA A 154 40.21 -37.23 4.59
CA ALA A 154 40.69 -37.82 5.83
C ALA A 154 40.95 -36.76 6.92
N ALA A 155 41.54 -35.61 6.57
CA ALA A 155 41.77 -34.51 7.51
C ALA A 155 40.44 -33.88 7.98
N VAL A 156 39.46 -33.72 7.09
CA VAL A 156 38.11 -33.24 7.42
C VAL A 156 37.40 -34.24 8.32
N ALA A 157 37.49 -35.54 8.03
CA ALA A 157 36.93 -36.60 8.87
C ALA A 157 37.59 -36.66 10.26
N GLN A 158 38.91 -36.46 10.33
CA GLN A 158 39.64 -36.34 11.60
C GLN A 158 39.21 -35.09 12.38
N LEU A 159 39.12 -33.93 11.73
CA LEU A 159 38.63 -32.70 12.36
C LEU A 159 37.19 -32.87 12.86
N ALA A 160 36.32 -33.52 12.08
CA ALA A 160 34.96 -33.85 12.49
C ALA A 160 34.92 -34.83 13.68
N ALA A 161 35.85 -35.79 13.74
CA ALA A 161 35.97 -36.75 14.83
C ALA A 161 36.63 -36.16 16.11
N THR A 162 37.54 -35.19 15.98
CA THR A 162 38.18 -34.48 17.10
C THR A 162 37.41 -33.25 17.58
N SER A 163 36.33 -32.90 16.86
CA SER A 163 35.40 -31.84 17.26
C SER A 163 34.49 -32.34 18.39
N ASP A 164 35.05 -32.48 19.60
CA ASP A 164 34.33 -32.67 20.87
C ASP A 164 33.67 -31.37 21.35
N ASN A 165 33.03 -30.63 20.44
CA ASN A 165 32.16 -29.51 20.79
C ASN A 165 30.75 -29.80 20.26
N PRO A 166 29.90 -30.51 21.03
CA PRO A 166 28.55 -30.88 20.62
C PRO A 166 27.64 -29.67 20.31
N SER A 167 28.09 -28.45 20.63
CA SER A 167 27.38 -27.21 20.35
C SER A 167 27.58 -26.68 18.92
N LEU A 168 28.70 -26.99 18.25
CA LEU A 168 29.01 -26.40 16.93
C LEU A 168 28.50 -27.29 15.77
N THR A 169 28.56 -28.61 15.93
CA THR A 169 28.02 -29.59 14.98
C THR A 169 26.49 -29.52 14.87
N GLN A 170 25.79 -29.21 15.96
CA GLN A 170 24.34 -28.96 15.94
C GLN A 170 23.96 -27.65 15.23
N MET A 171 24.86 -26.66 15.19
CA MET A 171 24.59 -25.38 14.51
C MET A 171 24.82 -25.42 13.00
N ILE A 172 25.75 -26.25 12.51
CA ILE A 172 26.13 -26.30 11.09
C ILE A 172 25.43 -27.44 10.34
N GLY A 173 25.27 -28.62 10.97
CA GLY A 173 24.81 -29.83 10.29
C GLY A 173 23.29 -30.00 10.17
N SER A 174 22.49 -29.09 10.74
CA SER A 174 21.02 -29.16 10.67
C SER A 174 20.46 -28.01 9.83
N PRO A 175 19.71 -28.28 8.74
CA PRO A 175 19.01 -27.25 7.96
C PRO A 175 18.01 -26.43 8.80
N SER A 176 17.68 -26.91 9.99
CA SER A 176 16.75 -26.33 10.96
C SER A 176 17.42 -25.49 12.05
N SER A 177 18.75 -25.32 12.02
CA SER A 177 19.51 -24.49 12.97
C SER A 177 19.09 -23.01 12.89
N PRO A 178 18.98 -22.29 14.04
CA PRO A 178 18.73 -20.85 14.06
C PRO A 178 19.75 -20.03 13.26
N PHE A 179 20.94 -20.57 13.03
CA PHE A 179 21.96 -19.98 12.16
C PHE A 179 21.48 -19.83 10.71
N TRP A 180 20.77 -20.84 10.19
CA TRP A 180 20.22 -20.85 8.82
C TRP A 180 18.83 -20.21 8.71
N GLN A 181 18.15 -19.93 9.82
CA GLN A 181 16.78 -19.37 9.80
C GLN A 181 16.68 -17.96 9.19
N ASN A 182 17.79 -17.23 9.08
CA ASN A 182 17.86 -15.93 8.39
C ASN A 182 18.51 -16.02 7.00
N VAL A 183 18.91 -17.21 6.56
CA VAL A 183 19.47 -17.45 5.22
C VAL A 183 18.37 -18.03 4.35
N ASP A 184 17.70 -17.15 3.61
CA ASP A 184 16.61 -17.55 2.71
C ASP A 184 17.16 -18.11 1.39
N PHE A 185 17.35 -19.43 1.35
CA PHE A 185 17.74 -20.15 0.13
C PHE A 185 16.65 -20.15 -0.95
N SER A 186 15.44 -19.66 -0.69
CA SER A 186 14.37 -19.58 -1.71
C SER A 186 14.67 -18.59 -2.84
N THR A 187 15.68 -17.73 -2.68
CA THR A 187 16.15 -16.84 -3.75
C THR A 187 17.21 -17.47 -4.66
N PHE A 188 17.72 -18.66 -4.33
CA PHE A 188 18.51 -19.49 -5.24
C PHE A 188 17.58 -20.51 -5.89
N GLU A 189 16.76 -20.04 -6.84
CA GLU A 189 16.25 -20.91 -7.90
C GLU A 189 17.48 -21.45 -8.65
N VAL A 190 18.03 -22.56 -8.17
CA VAL A 190 18.75 -23.49 -9.03
C VAL A 190 17.74 -23.84 -10.11
N LEU A 191 18.07 -23.49 -11.35
CA LEU A 191 17.45 -24.03 -12.54
C LEU A 191 17.63 -25.56 -12.51
N ASP A 192 16.77 -26.26 -11.77
CA ASP A 192 16.52 -27.69 -11.92
C ASP A 192 15.75 -27.89 -13.22
N ARG A 193 16.44 -27.67 -14.33
CA ARG A 193 15.98 -28.08 -15.66
C ARG A 193 17.13 -28.30 -16.63
N PHE A 194 18.02 -29.22 -16.27
CA PHE A 194 18.74 -30.01 -17.26
C PHE A 194 18.44 -31.49 -17.01
N PRO A 195 17.63 -32.15 -17.86
CA PRO A 195 17.61 -33.60 -17.85
C PRO A 195 18.95 -34.07 -18.42
N CYS A 196 19.81 -34.60 -17.55
CA CYS A 196 20.90 -35.48 -17.97
C CYS A 196 20.28 -36.74 -18.61
N VAL A 197 20.15 -36.73 -19.94
CA VAL A 197 19.94 -37.96 -20.71
C VAL A 197 21.30 -38.61 -20.88
N PHE A 198 21.68 -39.43 -19.90
CA PHE A 198 22.75 -40.41 -20.05
C PHE A 198 22.22 -41.51 -20.99
N ARG A 199 22.74 -41.57 -22.21
CA ARG A 199 22.51 -42.69 -23.13
C ARG A 199 23.76 -43.55 -23.11
N VAL A 200 23.66 -44.71 -22.44
CA VAL A 200 24.49 -45.90 -22.70
C VAL A 200 23.68 -46.81 -23.62
#